data_AF-A0A4U8W748-F1
#
_entry.id   AF-A0A4U8W748-F1
#
_cell.length_a   1.000
_cell.length_b   1.000
_cell.length_c   1.000
_cell.angle_alpha   90.00
_cell.angle_beta   90.00
_cell.angle_gamma   90.00
#
_symmetry.space_group_name_H-M   'P 1'
#
loop_
_entity.id
_entity.type
_entity.pdbx_description
1 polymer ?
#
loop_
_entity_poly.entity_id
_entity_poly.type
_entity_poly.pdbx_seq_one_letter_code
_entity_poly.pdbx_strand_id
1 'polypeptide(L)'
;MASDRPRTSRKPRSPELIQRLERARERERRRKDEARERERVIRAAIKDYIAEWHAITECEAQLDTEATALQQRMRIAEERAGREKAEHHARQAAAAARMRETGLTEVEISELLETSPKHVRQLLAAVRAAHNGDGAPSETAENRTTDRPDPPNQQPNVTAVDTATSSSRGDSGKLASDRRGS
;
A
#
# COMPACT_ATOMS: atom_id res chain seq x y z
N MET A 1 15.77 -47.54 73.83
CA MET A 1 14.67 -48.29 73.20
C MET A 1 14.69 -48.02 71.70
N ALA A 2 15.50 -48.77 70.94
CA ALA A 2 15.61 -48.62 69.50
C ALA A 2 14.79 -49.73 68.83
N SER A 3 13.71 -49.36 68.17
CA SER A 3 12.85 -50.30 67.44
C SER A 3 13.48 -50.59 66.07
N ASP A 4 14.16 -51.73 65.96
CA ASP A 4 14.62 -52.29 64.70
C ASP A 4 13.43 -52.61 63.79
N ARG A 5 13.24 -51.80 62.74
CA ARG A 5 12.28 -52.08 61.68
C ARG A 5 12.83 -53.19 60.78
N PRO A 6 12.12 -54.32 60.57
CA PRO A 6 12.58 -55.38 59.70
C PRO A 6 12.68 -54.87 58.26
N ARG A 7 13.89 -54.97 57.69
CA ARG A 7 14.15 -54.70 56.26
C ARG A 7 13.40 -55.74 55.43
N THR A 8 12.32 -55.30 54.77
CA THR A 8 11.55 -56.13 53.85
C THR A 8 12.43 -56.62 52.69
N SER A 9 12.64 -57.93 52.61
CA SER A 9 13.31 -58.61 51.50
C SER A 9 12.58 -58.35 50.18
N ARG A 10 13.25 -57.66 49.24
CA ARG A 10 12.73 -57.45 47.88
C ARG A 10 12.91 -58.74 47.09
N LYS A 11 11.80 -59.45 46.81
CA LYS A 11 11.78 -60.57 45.86
C LYS A 11 12.25 -60.10 44.47
N PRO A 12 13.05 -60.90 43.74
CA PRO A 12 13.48 -60.55 42.38
C PRO A 12 12.25 -60.41 41.47
N ARG A 13 12.16 -59.28 40.76
CA ARG A 13 11.08 -59.02 39.81
C ARG A 13 11.17 -60.02 38.65
N SER A 14 10.02 -60.45 38.10
CA SER A 14 10.03 -61.36 36.96
C SER A 14 10.70 -60.69 35.74
N PRO A 15 11.46 -61.44 34.93
CA PRO A 15 12.17 -60.91 33.77
C PRO A 15 11.22 -60.27 32.75
N GLU A 16 10.00 -60.77 32.62
CA GLU A 16 8.98 -60.20 31.73
C GLU A 16 8.56 -58.78 32.13
N LEU A 17 8.46 -58.50 33.44
CA LEU A 17 8.14 -57.17 33.94
C LEU A 17 9.26 -56.18 33.60
N ILE A 18 10.51 -56.62 33.70
CA ILE A 18 11.69 -55.81 33.35
C ILE A 18 11.65 -55.46 31.86
N GLN A 19 11.45 -56.46 30.99
CA GLN A 19 11.34 -56.22 29.54
C GLN A 19 10.17 -55.30 29.19
N ARG A 20 9.02 -55.45 29.85
CA ARG A 20 7.86 -54.58 29.62
C ARG A 20 8.15 -53.13 30.01
N LEU A 21 8.86 -52.91 31.13
CA LEU A 21 9.28 -51.58 31.57
C LEU A 21 10.31 -50.96 30.62
N GLU A 22 11.26 -51.74 30.10
CA GLU A 22 12.24 -51.28 29.13
C GLU A 22 11.57 -50.83 27.83
N ARG A 23 10.68 -51.66 27.26
CA ARG A 23 9.93 -51.28 26.05
C ARG A 23 9.06 -50.05 26.28
N ALA A 24 8.50 -49.87 27.48
CA ALA A 24 7.71 -48.69 27.82
C ALA A 24 8.58 -47.42 27.87
N ARG A 25 9.74 -47.49 28.54
CA ARG A 25 10.71 -46.39 28.60
C ARG A 25 11.26 -46.02 27.23
N GLU A 26 11.52 -47.00 26.38
CA GLU A 26 11.99 -46.78 25.01
C GLU A 26 10.96 -46.02 24.18
N ARG A 27 9.68 -46.41 24.23
CA ARG A 27 8.60 -45.65 23.55
C ARG A 27 8.46 -44.23 24.08
N GLU A 28 8.61 -44.03 25.39
CA GLU A 28 8.55 -42.70 25.99
C GLU A 28 9.72 -41.83 25.53
N ARG A 29 10.95 -42.38 25.48
CA ARG A 29 12.13 -41.69 24.95
C ARG A 29 11.92 -41.28 23.49
N ARG A 30 11.50 -42.21 22.64
CA ARG A 30 11.20 -41.93 21.22
C ARG A 30 10.19 -40.80 21.06
N ARG A 31 9.08 -40.82 21.81
CA ARG A 31 8.09 -39.74 21.77
C ARG A 31 8.66 -38.39 22.19
N LYS A 32 9.51 -38.37 23.23
CA LYS A 32 10.17 -37.13 23.70
C LYS A 32 11.17 -36.62 22.67
N ASP A 33 11.93 -37.49 22.04
CA ASP A 33 12.92 -37.09 21.04
C ASP A 33 12.24 -36.62 19.74
N GLU A 34 11.17 -37.29 19.29
CA GLU A 34 10.32 -36.81 18.19
C GLU A 34 9.71 -35.44 18.49
N ALA A 35 9.22 -35.21 19.72
CA ALA A 35 8.67 -33.93 20.12
C ALA A 35 9.73 -32.82 20.13
N ARG A 36 10.93 -33.11 20.66
CA ARG A 36 12.06 -32.17 20.65
C ARG A 36 12.50 -31.83 19.23
N GLU A 37 12.52 -32.82 18.34
CA GLU A 37 12.92 -32.60 16.96
C GLU A 37 11.90 -31.72 16.22
N ARG A 38 10.60 -32.01 16.39
CA ARG A 38 9.53 -31.12 15.88
C ARG A 38 9.68 -29.71 16.42
N GLU A 39 9.95 -29.55 17.72
CA GLU A 39 10.14 -28.23 18.32
C GLU A 39 11.38 -27.51 17.76
N ARG A 40 12.47 -28.22 17.46
CA ARG A 40 13.65 -27.64 16.78
C ARG A 40 13.32 -27.19 15.37
N VAL A 41 12.65 -28.03 14.58
CA VAL A 41 12.25 -27.70 13.21
C VAL A 41 11.32 -26.49 13.20
N ILE A 42 10.31 -26.46 14.08
CA ILE A 42 9.40 -25.31 14.21
C ILE A 42 10.18 -24.05 14.60
N ARG A 43 11.10 -24.14 15.57
CA ARG A 43 11.90 -22.99 15.98
C ARG A 43 12.82 -22.49 14.87
N ALA A 44 13.40 -23.38 14.06
CA ALA A 44 14.19 -22.99 12.89
C ALA A 44 13.31 -22.27 11.87
N ALA A 45 12.17 -22.86 11.50
CA ALA A 45 11.24 -22.25 10.55
C ALA A 45 10.71 -20.86 11.00
N ILE A 46 10.47 -20.67 12.30
CA ILE A 46 10.08 -19.36 12.84
C ILE A 46 11.21 -18.34 12.68
N LYS A 47 12.47 -18.73 12.92
CA LYS A 47 13.61 -17.83 12.74
C LYS A 47 13.77 -17.43 11.28
N ASP A 48 13.68 -18.41 10.38
CA ASP A 48 13.77 -18.16 8.94
C ASP A 48 12.64 -17.23 8.49
N TYR A 49 11.40 -17.49 8.92
CA TYR A 49 10.26 -16.61 8.63
C TYR A 49 10.49 -15.17 9.11
N ILE A 50 10.98 -14.98 10.34
CA ILE A 50 11.25 -13.64 10.88
C ILE A 50 12.38 -12.95 10.10
N ALA A 51 13.44 -13.69 9.75
CA ALA A 51 14.56 -13.14 8.97
C ALA A 51 14.10 -12.68 7.58
N GLU A 52 13.33 -13.51 6.86
CA GLU A 52 12.78 -13.16 5.55
C GLU A 52 11.80 -11.99 5.64
N TRP A 53 10.96 -11.95 6.68
CA TRP A 53 10.05 -10.83 6.91
C TRP A 53 10.80 -9.51 7.11
N HIS A 54 11.89 -9.52 7.88
CA HIS A 54 12.77 -8.35 8.03
C HIS A 54 13.41 -7.95 6.70
N ALA A 55 13.94 -8.91 5.94
CA ALA A 55 14.54 -8.64 4.64
C ALA A 55 13.55 -7.98 3.67
N ILE A 56 12.30 -8.47 3.61
CA ILE A 56 11.24 -7.86 2.81
C ILE A 56 10.97 -6.42 3.26
N THR A 57 10.81 -6.22 4.57
CA THR A 57 10.53 -4.89 5.14
C THR A 57 11.66 -3.89 4.82
N GLU A 58 12.91 -4.33 4.87
CA GLU A 58 14.07 -3.51 4.51
C GLU A 58 14.07 -3.16 3.01
N CYS A 59 13.76 -4.12 2.14
CA CYS A 59 13.62 -3.86 0.70
C CYS A 59 12.49 -2.87 0.42
N GLU A 60 11.33 -3.00 1.07
CA GLU A 60 10.21 -2.06 0.95
C GLU A 60 10.60 -0.64 1.37
N ALA A 61 11.28 -0.50 2.52
CA ALA A 61 11.75 0.80 3.00
C ALA A 61 12.78 1.45 2.05
N GLN A 62 13.66 0.66 1.44
CA GLN A 62 14.59 1.12 0.42
C GLN A 62 13.85 1.63 -0.83
N LEU A 63 12.89 0.84 -1.33
CA LEU A 63 12.06 1.23 -2.47
C LEU A 63 11.28 2.52 -2.21
N ASP A 64 10.68 2.68 -1.03
CA ASP A 64 9.95 3.91 -0.67
C ASP A 64 10.87 5.13 -0.64
N THR A 65 12.08 4.96 -0.12
CA THR A 65 13.10 6.03 -0.09
C THR A 65 13.52 6.42 -1.50
N GLU A 66 13.80 5.45 -2.36
CA GLU A 66 14.16 5.68 -3.76
C GLU A 66 13.03 6.32 -4.56
N ALA A 67 11.79 5.84 -4.39
CA ALA A 67 10.61 6.39 -5.04
C ALA A 67 10.39 7.85 -4.65
N THR A 68 10.51 8.16 -3.35
CA THR A 68 10.40 9.54 -2.85
C THR A 68 11.49 10.44 -3.44
N ALA A 69 12.74 9.96 -3.50
CA ALA A 69 13.85 10.70 -4.08
C ALA A 69 13.64 10.96 -5.59
N LEU A 70 13.14 9.98 -6.34
CA LEU A 70 12.81 10.13 -7.76
C LEU A 70 11.70 11.15 -7.99
N GLN A 71 10.62 11.10 -7.20
CA GLN A 71 9.53 12.08 -7.28
C GLN A 71 10.01 13.50 -7.01
N GLN A 72 10.87 13.69 -6.01
CA GLN A 72 11.48 15.00 -5.73
C GLN A 72 12.32 15.50 -6.91
N ARG A 73 13.14 14.62 -7.52
CA ARG A 73 13.95 14.96 -8.68
C ARG A 73 13.10 15.34 -9.89
N MET A 74 12.01 14.61 -10.15
CA MET A 74 11.06 14.93 -11.21
C MET A 74 10.45 16.31 -11.00
N ARG A 75 9.96 16.59 -9.78
CA ARG A 75 9.39 17.90 -9.46
C ARG A 75 10.38 19.04 -9.66
N ILE A 76 11.63 18.90 -9.20
CA ILE A 76 12.68 19.91 -9.40
C ILE A 76 12.94 20.13 -10.90
N ALA A 77 12.99 19.05 -11.68
CA ALA A 77 13.21 19.14 -13.13
C ALA A 77 12.03 19.83 -13.83
N GLU A 78 10.79 19.53 -13.45
CA GLU A 78 9.58 20.18 -13.96
C GLU A 78 9.54 21.67 -13.63
N GLU A 79 9.83 22.05 -12.38
CA GLU A 79 9.90 23.44 -11.94
C GLU A 79 11.00 24.22 -12.69
N ARG A 80 12.17 23.59 -12.88
CA ARG A 80 13.26 24.18 -13.68
C ARG A 80 12.83 24.38 -15.14
N ALA A 81 12.29 23.35 -15.78
CA ALA A 81 11.84 23.43 -17.16
C ALA A 81 10.70 24.45 -17.33
N GLY A 82 9.80 24.55 -16.35
CA GLY A 82 8.75 25.56 -16.31
C GLY A 82 9.31 26.98 -16.28
N ARG A 83 10.31 27.24 -15.43
CA ARG A 83 11.01 28.54 -15.39
C ARG A 83 11.73 28.86 -16.70
N GLU A 84 12.50 27.91 -17.23
CA GLU A 84 13.21 28.10 -18.50
C GLU A 84 12.23 28.40 -19.64
N LYS A 85 11.11 27.68 -19.74
CA LYS A 85 10.04 27.96 -20.70
C LYS A 85 9.45 29.36 -20.52
N ALA A 86 9.14 29.76 -19.29
CA ALA A 86 8.61 31.09 -18.99
C ALA A 86 9.59 32.19 -19.42
N GLU A 87 10.89 32.04 -19.15
CA GLU A 87 11.93 32.97 -19.62
C GLU A 87 12.00 33.05 -21.14
N HIS A 88 11.97 31.90 -21.84
CA HIS A 88 11.95 31.89 -23.30
C HIS A 88 10.71 32.56 -23.86
N HIS A 89 9.54 32.33 -23.28
CA HIS A 89 8.30 33.00 -23.67
C HIS A 89 8.37 34.51 -23.43
N ALA A 90 8.93 34.95 -22.29
CA ALA A 90 9.14 36.37 -22.02
C ALA A 90 10.10 37.02 -23.04
N ARG A 91 11.19 36.33 -23.39
CA ARG A 91 12.14 36.77 -24.43
C ARG A 91 11.49 36.86 -25.82
N GLN A 92 10.65 35.88 -26.18
CA GLN A 92 9.87 35.91 -27.42
C GLN A 92 8.88 37.08 -27.45
N ALA A 93 8.16 37.29 -26.35
CA ALA A 93 7.21 38.38 -26.21
C ALA A 93 7.89 39.75 -26.36
N ALA A 94 9.03 39.94 -25.69
CA ALA A 94 9.83 41.15 -25.81
C ALA A 94 10.38 41.36 -27.23
N ALA A 95 10.76 40.28 -27.93
CA ALA A 95 11.19 40.37 -29.33
C ALA A 95 10.05 40.81 -30.26
N ALA A 96 8.86 40.23 -30.11
CA ALA A 96 7.67 40.64 -30.88
C ALA A 96 7.29 42.11 -30.59
N ALA A 97 7.42 42.57 -29.34
CA ALA A 97 7.20 43.97 -28.99
C ALA A 97 8.19 44.91 -29.70
N ARG A 98 9.49 44.58 -29.73
CA ARG A 98 10.49 45.36 -30.49
C ARG A 98 10.18 45.40 -31.99
N MET A 99 9.70 44.31 -32.58
CA MET A 99 9.26 44.30 -33.99
C MET A 99 8.05 45.23 -34.20
N ARG A 100 7.13 45.29 -33.23
CA ARG A 100 6.00 46.22 -33.30
C ARG A 100 6.44 47.67 -33.19
N GLU A 101 7.46 47.96 -32.38
CA GLU A 101 8.05 49.30 -32.23
C GLU A 101 8.70 49.83 -33.52
N THR A 102 9.17 48.96 -34.41
CA THR A 102 9.69 49.38 -35.73
C THR A 102 8.58 49.71 -36.75
N GLY A 103 7.30 49.63 -36.34
CA GLY A 103 6.15 49.97 -37.18
C GLY A 103 5.48 48.78 -37.88
N LEU A 104 5.95 47.54 -37.68
CA LEU A 104 5.34 46.35 -38.29
C LEU A 104 3.96 46.08 -37.67
N THR A 105 2.99 45.73 -38.51
CA THR A 105 1.64 45.32 -38.09
C THR A 105 1.64 43.89 -37.52
N GLU A 106 0.57 43.51 -36.79
CA GLU A 106 0.47 42.14 -36.24
C GLU A 106 0.53 41.07 -37.35
N VAL A 107 -0.03 41.37 -38.53
CA VAL A 107 -0.07 40.46 -39.67
C VAL A 107 1.33 40.26 -40.26
N GLU A 108 2.06 41.35 -40.52
CA GLU A 108 3.43 41.28 -41.04
C GLU A 108 4.38 40.57 -40.07
N ILE A 109 4.24 40.81 -38.76
CA ILE A 109 5.01 40.08 -37.74
C ILE A 109 4.65 38.59 -37.78
N SER A 110 3.37 38.25 -37.94
CA SER A 110 2.94 36.86 -37.97
C SER A 110 3.45 36.12 -39.20
N GLU A 111 3.47 36.78 -40.37
CA GLU A 111 4.05 36.25 -41.59
C GLU A 111 5.56 36.05 -41.44
N LEU A 112 6.28 37.04 -40.90
CA LEU A 112 7.73 36.98 -40.71
C LEU A 112 8.16 35.91 -39.69
N LEU A 113 7.38 35.70 -38.63
CA LEU A 113 7.64 34.66 -37.63
C LEU A 113 7.09 33.30 -38.03
N GLU A 114 6.43 33.18 -39.19
CA GLU A 114 5.73 31.98 -39.65
C GLU A 114 4.76 31.43 -38.58
N THR A 115 4.03 32.34 -37.92
CA THR A 115 3.06 32.01 -36.87
C THR A 115 1.68 32.59 -37.17
N SER A 116 0.68 32.23 -36.35
CA SER A 116 -0.64 32.84 -36.49
C SER A 116 -0.67 34.28 -35.93
N PRO A 117 -1.46 35.20 -36.53
CA PRO A 117 -1.70 36.53 -35.97
C PRO A 117 -2.21 36.50 -34.52
N LYS A 118 -2.98 35.47 -34.18
CA LYS A 118 -3.46 35.22 -32.81
C LYS A 118 -2.30 35.03 -31.83
N HIS A 119 -1.26 34.28 -32.23
CA HIS A 119 -0.09 34.05 -31.39
C HIS A 119 0.71 35.33 -31.16
N VAL A 120 0.92 36.13 -32.23
CA VAL A 120 1.56 37.46 -32.11
C VAL A 120 0.78 38.35 -31.14
N ARG A 121 -0.55 38.37 -31.25
CA ARG A 121 -1.40 39.13 -30.32
C ARG A 121 -1.23 38.68 -28.86
N GLN A 122 -1.11 37.37 -28.61
CA GLN A 122 -0.86 36.83 -27.28
C GLN A 122 0.52 37.25 -26.74
N LEU A 123 1.56 37.20 -27.57
CA LEU A 123 2.90 37.67 -27.20
C LEU A 123 2.89 39.16 -26.82
N LEU A 124 2.26 40.01 -27.64
CA LEU A 124 2.14 41.45 -27.35
C LEU A 124 1.28 41.72 -26.11
N ALA A 125 0.21 40.94 -25.89
CA ALA A 125 -0.59 41.04 -24.69
C ALA A 125 0.19 40.65 -23.43
N ALA A 126 1.06 39.63 -23.51
CA ALA A 126 1.90 39.20 -22.40
C ALA A 126 2.90 40.30 -21.96
N VAL A 127 3.49 41.04 -22.90
CA VAL A 127 4.37 42.19 -22.57
C VAL A 127 3.58 43.29 -21.85
N ARG A 128 2.37 43.60 -22.33
CA ARG A 128 1.50 44.60 -21.66
C ARG A 128 1.12 44.16 -20.26
N ALA A 129 0.77 42.89 -20.07
CA ALA A 129 0.45 42.36 -18.75
C ALA A 129 1.64 42.41 -17.79
N ALA A 130 2.86 42.13 -18.28
CA ALA A 130 4.08 42.23 -17.49
C ALA A 130 4.39 43.69 -17.08
N HIS A 131 4.15 44.68 -17.95
CA HIS A 131 4.36 46.09 -17.61
C HIS A 131 3.30 46.67 -16.67
N ASN A 132 2.07 46.16 -16.71
CA ASN A 132 0.98 46.62 -15.85
C ASN A 132 0.89 45.85 -14.52
N GLY A 133 1.70 44.80 -14.34
CA GLY A 133 1.61 43.84 -13.24
C GLY A 133 2.34 44.20 -11.95
N ASP A 134 3.07 45.32 -11.88
CA ASP A 134 3.68 45.83 -10.64
C ASP A 134 2.66 46.49 -9.68
N GLY A 135 1.37 46.41 -10.00
CA GLY A 135 0.26 46.91 -9.18
C GLY A 135 -0.82 45.86 -8.93
N ALA A 136 -0.64 45.10 -7.84
CA ALA A 136 -1.63 44.26 -7.14
C ALA A 136 -2.16 42.98 -7.83
N PRO A 137 -2.31 41.87 -7.09
CA PRO A 137 -3.08 40.73 -7.54
C PRO A 137 -4.57 41.11 -7.55
N SER A 138 -5.11 41.39 -8.73
CA SER A 138 -6.56 41.45 -8.93
C SER A 138 -7.08 40.03 -9.13
N GLU A 139 -7.24 39.31 -8.03
CA GLU A 139 -8.19 38.21 -7.94
C GLU A 139 -9.24 38.58 -6.91
N THR A 140 -10.31 39.23 -7.36
CA THR A 140 -11.61 39.20 -6.67
C THR A 140 -12.73 39.42 -7.68
N ALA A 141 -13.42 38.32 -8.01
CA ALA A 141 -14.82 38.21 -8.43
C ALA A 141 -15.00 36.73 -8.84
N GLU A 142 -15.19 35.79 -7.92
CA GLU A 142 -16.44 35.66 -7.15
C GLU A 142 -17.65 36.14 -7.95
N ASN A 143 -18.11 35.28 -8.85
CA ASN A 143 -19.44 35.38 -9.42
C ASN A 143 -20.33 34.32 -8.75
N ARG A 144 -20.78 34.63 -7.52
CA ARG A 144 -22.03 34.10 -6.96
C ARG A 144 -23.10 35.14 -7.22
N THR A 145 -24.24 34.76 -7.79
CA THR A 145 -25.57 34.88 -7.15
C THR A 145 -26.69 34.41 -8.11
N THR A 146 -27.34 33.31 -7.72
CA THR A 146 -28.81 33.07 -7.69
C THR A 146 -28.95 31.63 -7.19
N ASP A 147 -28.87 31.40 -5.88
CA ASP A 147 -30.00 31.47 -4.95
C ASP A 147 -31.25 30.73 -5.47
N ARG A 148 -31.39 29.47 -5.07
CA ARG A 148 -32.68 28.80 -4.91
C ARG A 148 -32.58 27.79 -3.76
N PRO A 149 -33.39 27.93 -2.69
CA PRO A 149 -33.36 27.04 -1.53
C PRO A 149 -34.21 25.77 -1.72
N ASP A 150 -33.84 24.74 -0.96
CA ASP A 150 -34.32 23.34 -0.88
C ASP A 150 -35.84 23.13 -0.70
N PRO A 151 -36.34 21.88 -0.83
CA PRO A 151 -36.48 21.06 0.38
C PRO A 151 -36.02 19.58 0.22
N PRO A 152 -35.72 18.91 1.35
CA PRO A 152 -35.46 17.47 1.40
C PRO A 152 -36.78 16.70 1.37
N ASN A 153 -36.87 15.61 0.61
CA ASN A 153 -37.99 14.67 0.75
C ASN A 153 -37.49 13.25 1.01
N GLN A 154 -37.63 12.86 2.27
CA GLN A 154 -37.50 11.49 2.76
C GLN A 154 -38.80 10.71 2.51
N GLN A 155 -38.65 9.54 1.85
CA GLN A 155 -39.33 8.26 2.12
C GLN A 155 -40.87 8.17 1.88
N PRO A 156 -41.56 7.00 1.95
CA PRO A 156 -41.15 5.57 2.06
C PRO A 156 -41.90 4.59 1.10
N ASN A 157 -41.51 3.31 1.16
CA ASN A 157 -42.34 2.09 1.07
C ASN A 157 -43.00 1.62 -0.25
N VAL A 158 -42.56 0.44 -0.73
CA VAL A 158 -43.45 -0.70 -1.03
C VAL A 158 -42.75 -2.02 -0.65
N THR A 159 -43.14 -2.56 0.51
CA THR A 159 -43.54 -3.96 0.80
C THR A 159 -42.80 -5.08 0.05
N ALA A 160 -41.89 -5.86 0.65
CA ALA A 160 -42.09 -6.90 1.67
C ALA A 160 -43.17 -7.94 1.32
N VAL A 161 -42.74 -9.13 0.87
CA VAL A 161 -43.28 -10.44 1.26
C VAL A 161 -42.15 -11.48 1.16
N ASP A 162 -41.67 -11.92 2.33
CA ASP A 162 -41.47 -13.32 2.79
C ASP A 162 -40.95 -14.37 1.78
N THR A 163 -40.04 -15.31 2.09
CA THR A 163 -39.78 -16.01 3.35
C THR A 163 -38.56 -16.94 3.17
N ALA A 164 -38.05 -17.44 4.31
CA ALA A 164 -37.19 -18.62 4.51
C ALA A 164 -35.67 -18.38 4.44
N THR A 165 -34.95 -18.29 5.55
CA THR A 165 -34.68 -19.34 6.57
C THR A 165 -33.88 -20.51 6.00
N SER A 166 -32.56 -20.50 6.23
CA SER A 166 -31.69 -21.67 6.47
C SER A 166 -30.25 -21.14 6.60
N SER A 167 -29.60 -21.07 7.76
CA SER A 167 -29.30 -22.11 8.75
C SER A 167 -28.66 -23.36 8.13
N SER A 168 -27.38 -23.29 7.78
CA SER A 168 -26.55 -24.50 7.68
C SER A 168 -25.31 -24.38 8.58
N ARG A 169 -25.58 -24.63 9.86
CA ARG A 169 -24.61 -25.20 10.80
C ARG A 169 -24.69 -26.71 10.63
N GLY A 170 -23.56 -27.33 10.33
CA GLY A 170 -23.29 -28.75 10.55
C GLY A 170 -23.79 -29.68 9.45
N ASP A 171 -22.86 -30.21 8.67
CA ASP A 171 -22.98 -31.62 8.30
C ASP A 171 -21.75 -32.39 8.76
N SER A 172 -22.07 -33.51 9.39
CA SER A 172 -21.19 -34.40 10.11
C SER A 172 -20.72 -35.47 9.13
N GLY A 173 -19.50 -35.32 8.61
CA GLY A 173 -18.79 -36.42 7.96
C GLY A 173 -18.20 -37.40 8.98
N LYS A 174 -19.03 -38.00 9.83
CA LYS A 174 -18.67 -39.10 10.74
C LYS A 174 -19.71 -40.21 10.64
N LEU A 175 -19.48 -41.20 9.78
CA LEU A 175 -19.96 -42.58 9.87
C LEU A 175 -19.03 -43.40 8.94
N ALA A 176 -18.15 -44.24 9.49
CA ALA A 176 -18.37 -45.65 9.82
C ALA A 176 -17.52 -46.49 8.84
N SER A 177 -16.43 -47.09 9.31
CA SER A 177 -16.42 -48.43 9.90
C SER A 177 -16.78 -49.54 8.90
N ASP A 178 -15.87 -50.52 8.83
CA ASP A 178 -16.05 -51.91 8.38
C ASP A 178 -16.09 -52.24 6.88
N ARG A 179 -15.00 -52.88 6.41
CA ARG A 179 -14.96 -54.30 5.96
C ARG A 179 -13.51 -54.67 5.58
N ARG A 180 -12.84 -55.51 6.38
CA ARG A 180 -12.68 -56.98 6.18
C ARG A 180 -12.06 -57.37 4.84
N GLY A 181 -10.80 -57.81 4.93
CA GLY A 181 -10.33 -59.13 4.49
C GLY A 181 -10.45 -59.49 3.01
N SER A 182 -9.31 -59.58 2.34
CA SER A 182 -8.80 -60.84 1.76
C SER A 182 -7.28 -60.75 1.67
#